data_AF-A0ABD3T1H5-F1
#
_entry.id   AF-A0ABD3T1H5-F1
#
_cell.length_a   1.000
_cell.length_b   1.000
_cell.length_c   1.000
_cell.angle_alpha   90.00
_cell.angle_beta   90.00
_cell.angle_gamma   90.00
#
_symmetry.space_group_name_H-M   'P 1'
#
loop_
_entity.id
_entity.type
_entity.pdbx_description
1 polymer ?
#
loop_
_entity_poly.entity_id
_entity_poly.type
_entity_poly.pdbx_seq_one_letter_code
_entity_poly.pdbx_strand_id
1 'polypeptide(L)'
;MEENKEHNNYCLEPHESLFFVLSYLPLFDLLCMSRVCKSMRDAINCDILPWLEIEVDRPLSSIITDDVLMKVVSKAKGKLRVLALINCVQITDDGLLRIIAQNPHICKLHVQGCTNLSPNGIITAVKLLTNNNHILQSLKINGIYNIQKEDLKVLNNLITPNQTQQRPKSPSIDVDVCPICDDVRIVYDCTRDLCKCRGCEFCIQRCKECGVCIRGNDEELEEVACEDALCLQCWLKLPKCSFCNKPYCNEHAYKQHRISGSFGFICDSCYAVVNGSDT
;
A
#
# COMPACT_ATOMS: atom_id res chain seq x y z
N MET A 1 24.41 18.22 -59.49
CA MET A 1 24.15 18.73 -58.12
C MET A 1 22.69 18.48 -57.85
N GLU A 2 22.40 17.44 -57.09
CA GLU A 2 21.19 17.31 -56.26
C GLU A 2 21.42 16.05 -55.42
N GLU A 3 22.03 16.27 -54.25
CA GLU A 3 22.12 15.28 -53.19
C GLU A 3 20.72 15.09 -52.61
N ASN A 4 20.05 14.00 -52.99
CA ASN A 4 18.90 13.53 -52.24
C ASN A 4 19.38 12.93 -50.91
N LYS A 5 19.37 13.77 -49.87
CA LYS A 5 19.54 13.35 -48.48
C LYS A 5 18.36 12.46 -48.07
N GLU A 6 18.55 11.16 -48.16
CA GLU A 6 17.82 10.18 -47.34
C GLU A 6 18.01 10.55 -45.87
N HIS A 7 17.02 11.23 -45.29
CA HIS A 7 16.92 11.35 -43.84
C HIS A 7 16.46 10.01 -43.29
N ASN A 8 17.44 9.13 -43.11
CA ASN A 8 17.33 7.89 -42.35
C ASN A 8 16.80 8.18 -40.94
N ASN A 9 15.49 8.04 -40.76
CA ASN A 9 14.86 8.08 -39.45
C ASN A 9 14.95 6.68 -38.82
N TYR A 10 16.18 6.23 -38.54
CA TYR A 10 16.39 5.04 -37.70
C TYR A 10 16.04 5.42 -36.27
N CYS A 11 14.75 5.36 -35.91
CA CYS A 11 14.42 5.01 -34.54
C CYS A 11 14.85 3.55 -34.39
N LEU A 12 16.09 3.35 -33.91
CA LEU A 12 16.56 2.04 -33.47
C LEU A 12 15.52 1.51 -32.48
N GLU A 13 14.94 0.35 -32.82
CA GLU A 13 14.13 -0.39 -31.89
C GLU A 13 14.93 -0.55 -30.59
N PRO A 14 14.30 -0.32 -29.43
CA PRO A 14 15.01 -0.45 -28.17
C PRO A 14 15.56 -1.86 -28.05
N HIS A 15 16.81 -1.95 -27.60
CA HIS A 15 17.47 -3.24 -27.39
C HIS A 15 16.60 -4.14 -26.50
N GLU A 16 16.48 -5.43 -26.83
CA GLU A 16 15.57 -6.36 -26.15
C GLU A 16 15.76 -6.40 -24.62
N SER A 17 16.99 -6.18 -24.16
CA SER A 17 17.32 -6.07 -22.73
C SER A 17 16.49 -5.02 -21.99
N LEU A 18 16.03 -3.97 -22.68
CA LEU A 18 15.25 -2.90 -22.10
C LEU A 18 13.87 -3.38 -21.63
N PHE A 19 13.23 -4.31 -22.33
CA PHE A 19 11.92 -4.85 -21.94
C PHE A 19 11.99 -5.57 -20.59
N PHE A 20 13.10 -6.26 -20.32
CA PHE A 20 13.35 -6.88 -19.02
C PHE A 20 13.44 -5.80 -17.92
N VAL A 21 14.16 -4.71 -18.16
CA VAL A 21 14.30 -3.62 -17.17
C VAL A 21 12.96 -2.94 -16.92
N LEU A 22 12.20 -2.64 -17.96
CA LEU A 22 10.92 -1.93 -17.87
C LEU A 22 9.89 -2.68 -17.02
N SER A 23 9.88 -4.02 -17.05
CA SER A 23 8.97 -4.83 -16.23
C SER A 23 9.23 -4.76 -14.72
N TYR A 24 10.40 -4.26 -14.28
CA TYR A 24 10.73 -4.09 -12.87
C TYR A 24 10.58 -2.65 -12.39
N LEU A 25 10.27 -1.70 -13.28
CA LEU A 25 10.10 -0.30 -12.88
C LEU A 25 8.75 -0.11 -12.18
N PRO A 26 8.71 0.62 -11.05
CA PRO A 26 7.47 1.13 -10.48
C PRO A 26 6.68 1.93 -11.51
N LEU A 27 5.36 1.99 -11.35
CA LEU A 27 4.49 2.67 -12.31
C LEU A 27 4.91 4.13 -12.57
N PHE A 28 5.30 4.86 -11.54
CA PHE A 28 5.76 6.25 -11.68
C PHE A 28 6.98 6.35 -12.61
N ASP A 29 7.99 5.50 -12.38
CA ASP A 29 9.20 5.48 -13.19
C ASP A 29 8.92 5.02 -14.61
N LEU A 30 8.06 4.01 -14.80
CA LEU A 30 7.62 3.55 -16.12
C LEU A 30 6.94 4.68 -16.91
N LEU A 31 6.07 5.47 -16.25
CA LEU A 31 5.44 6.62 -16.87
C LEU A 31 6.46 7.73 -17.19
N CYS A 32 7.45 7.97 -16.33
CA CYS A 32 8.56 8.87 -16.60
C CYS A 32 9.40 8.42 -17.81
N MET A 33 9.72 7.13 -17.90
CA MET A 33 10.45 6.55 -19.02
C MET A 33 9.70 6.75 -20.34
N SER A 34 8.37 6.62 -20.34
CA SER A 34 7.55 6.88 -21.53
C SER A 34 7.64 8.31 -22.07
N ARG A 35 8.22 9.24 -21.30
CA ARG A 35 8.39 10.65 -21.68
C ARG A 35 9.80 10.99 -22.17
N VAL A 36 10.75 10.06 -22.10
CA VAL A 36 12.17 10.31 -22.46
C VAL A 36 12.36 10.47 -23.97
N CYS A 37 11.89 9.51 -24.77
CA CYS A 37 11.98 9.57 -26.23
C CYS A 37 10.86 8.74 -26.90
N LYS A 38 10.74 8.86 -28.23
CA LYS A 38 9.73 8.11 -29.01
C LYS A 38 9.95 6.59 -28.89
N SER A 39 11.19 6.13 -29.14
CA SER A 39 11.56 4.71 -29.03
C SER A 39 11.18 4.10 -27.66
N MET A 40 11.48 4.78 -26.55
CA MET A 40 11.12 4.33 -25.20
C MET A 40 9.60 4.30 -24.97
N ARG A 41 8.89 5.33 -25.44
CA ARG A 41 7.43 5.40 -25.37
C ARG A 41 6.78 4.24 -26.13
N ASP A 42 7.29 3.96 -27.32
CA ASP A 42 6.78 2.91 -28.19
C ASP A 42 7.08 1.53 -27.60
N ALA A 43 8.29 1.30 -27.07
CA ALA A 43 8.65 0.08 -26.33
C ALA A 43 7.64 -0.23 -25.21
N ILE A 44 7.39 0.77 -24.37
CA ILE A 44 6.52 0.68 -23.20
C ILE A 44 5.05 0.45 -23.59
N ASN A 45 4.60 1.03 -24.70
CA ASN A 45 3.22 0.86 -25.18
C ASN A 45 3.01 -0.45 -25.95
N CYS A 46 4.05 -0.98 -26.59
CA CYS A 46 4.01 -2.23 -27.33
C CYS A 46 4.15 -3.45 -26.40
N ASP A 47 4.85 -3.31 -25.28
CA ASP A 47 4.94 -4.36 -24.25
C ASP A 47 3.71 -4.38 -23.34
N ILE A 48 3.13 -5.56 -23.15
CA ILE A 48 2.00 -5.79 -22.26
C ILE A 48 2.43 -6.14 -20.84
N LEU A 49 3.63 -6.69 -20.66
CA LEU A 49 4.08 -7.27 -19.39
C LEU A 49 4.06 -6.27 -18.21
N PRO A 50 4.55 -5.02 -18.37
CA PRO A 50 4.56 -4.03 -17.28
C PRO A 50 3.15 -3.62 -16.83
N TRP A 51 2.11 -3.92 -17.62
CA TRP A 51 0.73 -3.52 -17.36
C TRP A 51 -0.12 -4.65 -16.79
N LEU A 52 0.44 -5.86 -16.64
CA LEU A 52 -0.31 -6.99 -16.03
C LEU A 52 -0.47 -6.83 -14.52
N GLU A 53 0.42 -6.08 -13.89
CA GLU A 53 0.40 -5.78 -12.46
C GLU A 53 0.60 -4.28 -12.27
N ILE A 54 -0.48 -3.58 -11.95
CA ILE A 54 -0.47 -2.13 -11.76
C ILE A 54 -0.58 -1.84 -10.28
N GLU A 55 0.46 -1.21 -9.74
CA GLU A 55 0.48 -0.65 -8.40
C GLU A 55 0.59 0.86 -8.48
N VAL A 56 -0.38 1.55 -7.87
CA VAL A 56 -0.43 2.99 -7.73
C VAL A 56 -0.24 3.33 -6.27
N ASP A 57 0.92 3.89 -5.96
CA ASP A 57 1.26 4.44 -4.65
C ASP A 57 1.81 5.87 -4.81
N ARG A 58 2.36 6.45 -3.75
CA ARG A 58 3.00 7.77 -3.77
C ARG A 58 4.11 7.80 -4.83
N PRO A 59 4.25 8.91 -5.58
CA PRO A 59 3.47 10.15 -5.46
C PRO A 59 2.18 10.17 -6.30
N LEU A 60 1.84 9.10 -7.02
CA LEU A 60 0.71 9.08 -7.96
C LEU A 60 -0.66 9.00 -7.27
N SER A 61 -0.72 8.39 -6.08
CA SER A 61 -1.98 8.13 -5.37
C SER A 61 -2.83 9.38 -5.08
N SER A 62 -2.21 10.54 -4.87
CA SER A 62 -2.93 11.79 -4.60
C SER A 62 -3.48 12.48 -5.86
N ILE A 63 -3.01 12.09 -7.05
CA ILE A 63 -3.32 12.79 -8.31
C ILE A 63 -4.07 11.92 -9.32
N ILE A 64 -4.08 10.59 -9.15
CA ILE A 64 -4.70 9.68 -10.11
C ILE A 64 -6.23 9.76 -10.00
N THR A 65 -6.90 10.01 -11.13
CA THR A 65 -8.37 9.99 -11.24
C THR A 65 -8.83 8.75 -12.01
N ASP A 66 -10.13 8.47 -11.99
CA ASP A 66 -10.75 7.40 -12.77
C ASP A 66 -10.30 7.41 -14.24
N ASP A 67 -10.35 8.56 -14.92
CA ASP A 67 -10.01 8.67 -16.34
C ASP A 67 -8.52 8.43 -16.61
N VAL A 68 -7.65 8.89 -15.71
CA VAL A 68 -6.20 8.67 -15.82
C VAL A 68 -5.88 7.20 -15.59
N LEU A 69 -6.47 6.59 -14.55
CA LEU A 69 -6.29 5.18 -14.25
C LEU A 69 -6.80 4.30 -15.40
N MET A 70 -7.96 4.62 -15.99
CA MET A 70 -8.47 3.91 -17.16
C MET A 70 -7.50 3.93 -18.35
N LYS A 71 -6.85 5.07 -18.63
CA LYS A 71 -5.83 5.15 -19.68
C LYS A 71 -4.64 4.24 -19.40
N VAL A 72 -4.19 4.19 -18.15
CA VAL A 72 -3.08 3.30 -17.73
C VAL A 72 -3.50 1.83 -17.87
N VAL A 73 -4.64 1.46 -17.29
CA VAL A 73 -5.14 0.07 -17.30
C VAL A 73 -5.47 -0.43 -18.71
N SER A 74 -5.91 0.44 -19.62
CA SER A 74 -6.22 0.05 -21.00
C SER A 74 -5.03 -0.61 -21.72
N LYS A 75 -3.80 -0.31 -21.31
CA LYS A 75 -2.57 -0.91 -21.86
C LYS A 75 -2.42 -2.40 -21.54
N ALA A 76 -3.08 -2.87 -20.49
CA ALA A 76 -3.17 -4.30 -20.15
C ALA A 76 -4.06 -5.09 -21.10
N LYS A 77 -4.82 -4.42 -22.00
CA LYS A 77 -5.68 -5.06 -23.02
C LYS A 77 -6.61 -6.15 -22.45
N GLY A 78 -7.21 -5.89 -21.30
CA GLY A 78 -8.11 -6.81 -20.61
C GLY A 78 -7.44 -7.96 -19.85
N LYS A 79 -6.11 -7.97 -19.78
CA LYS A 79 -5.30 -9.01 -19.12
C LYS A 79 -4.74 -8.58 -17.77
N LEU A 80 -5.21 -7.48 -17.18
CA LEU A 80 -4.77 -7.05 -15.86
C LEU A 80 -5.03 -8.14 -14.82
N ARG A 81 -4.00 -8.51 -14.05
CA ARG A 81 -4.05 -9.56 -13.02
C ARG A 81 -4.03 -8.98 -11.61
N VAL A 82 -3.25 -7.92 -11.40
CA VAL A 82 -3.11 -7.26 -10.10
C VAL A 82 -3.42 -5.78 -10.28
N LEU A 83 -4.36 -5.29 -9.47
CA LEU A 83 -4.64 -3.87 -9.33
C LEU A 83 -4.46 -3.50 -7.86
N ALA A 84 -3.43 -2.71 -7.57
CA ALA A 84 -3.18 -2.14 -6.25
C ALA A 84 -3.29 -0.62 -6.32
N LEU A 85 -4.23 -0.06 -5.59
CA LEU A 85 -4.51 1.36 -5.46
C LEU A 85 -4.35 1.72 -3.97
N ILE A 86 -3.23 2.34 -3.63
CA ILE A 86 -2.86 2.62 -2.25
C ILE A 86 -3.08 4.10 -1.98
N ASN A 87 -3.99 4.42 -1.06
CA ASN A 87 -4.40 5.79 -0.72
C ASN A 87 -4.87 6.63 -1.92
N CYS A 88 -5.48 5.99 -2.93
CA CYS A 88 -5.97 6.65 -4.14
C CYS A 88 -7.35 7.28 -3.89
N VAL A 89 -7.39 8.40 -3.18
CA VAL A 89 -8.64 9.02 -2.68
C VAL A 89 -9.55 9.58 -3.77
N GLN A 90 -9.04 9.83 -4.99
CA GLN A 90 -9.85 10.36 -6.09
C GLN A 90 -10.53 9.25 -6.92
N ILE A 91 -10.29 7.98 -6.61
CA ILE A 91 -10.92 6.86 -7.31
C ILE A 91 -12.31 6.59 -6.73
N THR A 92 -13.29 6.45 -7.62
CA THR A 92 -14.69 6.23 -7.25
C THR A 92 -15.16 4.80 -7.52
N ASP A 93 -16.31 4.43 -6.97
CA ASP A 93 -16.96 3.16 -7.27
C ASP A 93 -17.17 2.99 -8.79
N ASP A 94 -17.63 4.03 -9.50
CA ASP A 94 -17.84 3.99 -10.95
C ASP A 94 -16.52 3.79 -11.73
N GLY A 95 -15.44 4.45 -11.30
CA GLY A 95 -14.11 4.23 -11.83
C GLY A 95 -13.65 2.79 -11.70
N LEU A 96 -13.71 2.26 -10.47
CA LEU A 96 -13.30 0.90 -10.15
C LEU A 96 -14.12 -0.14 -10.93
N LEU A 97 -15.45 0.02 -10.97
CA LEU A 97 -16.34 -0.92 -11.67
C LEU A 97 -16.09 -0.92 -13.18
N ARG A 98 -15.82 0.24 -13.80
CA ARG A 98 -15.43 0.32 -15.22
C ARG A 98 -14.14 -0.43 -15.52
N ILE A 99 -13.14 -0.31 -14.64
CA ILE A 99 -11.87 -1.03 -14.76
C ILE A 99 -12.08 -2.53 -14.71
N ILE A 100 -12.84 -3.00 -13.72
CA ILE A 100 -13.12 -4.42 -13.50
C ILE A 100 -13.91 -5.01 -14.66
N ALA A 101 -14.90 -4.29 -15.18
CA ALA A 101 -15.68 -4.73 -16.34
C ALA A 101 -14.81 -5.00 -17.58
N GLN A 102 -13.72 -4.25 -17.76
CA GLN A 102 -12.76 -4.47 -18.86
C GLN A 102 -11.69 -5.53 -18.55
N ASN A 103 -11.50 -5.90 -17.28
CA ASN A 103 -10.45 -6.81 -16.81
C ASN A 103 -11.03 -7.85 -15.84
N PRO A 104 -11.86 -8.79 -16.33
CA PRO A 104 -12.54 -9.76 -15.46
C PRO A 104 -11.60 -10.79 -14.82
N HIS A 105 -10.31 -10.80 -15.18
CA HIS A 105 -9.31 -11.76 -14.72
C HIS A 105 -8.40 -11.23 -13.59
N ILE A 106 -8.70 -10.08 -13.01
CA ILE A 106 -7.96 -9.56 -11.84
C ILE A 106 -8.06 -10.58 -10.71
N CYS A 107 -6.92 -11.12 -10.27
CA CYS A 107 -6.83 -12.09 -9.18
C CYS A 107 -6.37 -11.45 -7.86
N LYS A 108 -5.86 -10.22 -7.87
CA LYS A 108 -5.58 -9.43 -6.68
C LYS A 108 -6.11 -8.00 -6.83
N LEU A 109 -7.01 -7.60 -5.93
CA LEU A 109 -7.58 -6.27 -5.88
C LEU A 109 -7.24 -5.62 -4.54
N HIS A 110 -6.34 -4.65 -4.53
CA HIS A 110 -5.94 -3.92 -3.34
C HIS A 110 -6.36 -2.46 -3.51
N VAL A 111 -7.15 -1.94 -2.57
CA VAL A 111 -7.76 -0.60 -2.61
C VAL A 111 -7.66 0.07 -1.24
N GLN A 112 -6.52 -0.15 -0.58
CA GLN A 112 -6.30 0.27 0.80
C GLN A 112 -6.26 1.80 0.88
N GLY A 113 -7.00 2.40 1.80
CA GLY A 113 -7.08 3.85 1.98
C GLY A 113 -7.78 4.60 0.83
N CYS A 114 -8.45 3.92 -0.09
CA CYS A 114 -9.29 4.54 -1.11
C CYS A 114 -10.63 4.97 -0.49
N THR A 115 -10.63 6.11 0.20
CA THR A 115 -11.75 6.57 1.06
C THR A 115 -13.03 6.94 0.31
N ASN A 116 -12.96 7.16 -1.01
CA ASN A 116 -14.11 7.45 -1.86
C ASN A 116 -14.81 6.19 -2.39
N LEU A 117 -14.30 4.99 -2.06
CA LEU A 117 -14.98 3.73 -2.34
C LEU A 117 -15.96 3.39 -1.23
N SER A 118 -17.11 2.83 -1.60
CA SER A 118 -18.12 2.38 -0.65
C SER A 118 -18.07 0.86 -0.45
N PRO A 119 -18.56 0.34 0.70
CA PRO A 119 -18.71 -1.10 0.90
C PRO A 119 -19.51 -1.77 -0.23
N ASN A 120 -20.57 -1.12 -0.73
CA ASN A 120 -21.38 -1.62 -1.83
C ASN A 120 -20.60 -1.65 -3.17
N GLY A 121 -19.79 -0.64 -3.44
CA GLY A 121 -18.89 -0.61 -4.59
C GLY A 121 -17.92 -1.78 -4.58
N ILE A 122 -17.28 -2.03 -3.43
CA ILE A 122 -16.36 -3.18 -3.25
C ILE A 122 -17.09 -4.51 -3.42
N ILE A 123 -18.27 -4.70 -2.81
CA ILE A 123 -19.05 -5.93 -2.97
C ILE A 123 -19.40 -6.17 -4.45
N THR A 124 -19.82 -5.12 -5.16
CA THR A 124 -20.17 -5.20 -6.58
C THR A 124 -18.94 -5.54 -7.43
N ALA A 125 -17.81 -4.90 -7.16
CA ALA A 125 -16.52 -5.19 -7.77
C ALA A 125 -16.12 -6.66 -7.60
N VAL A 126 -16.20 -7.18 -6.37
CA VAL A 126 -15.87 -8.58 -6.07
C VAL A 126 -16.83 -9.53 -6.77
N LYS A 127 -18.14 -9.27 -6.77
CA LYS A 127 -19.12 -10.07 -7.53
C LYS A 127 -18.74 -10.17 -9.01
N LEU A 128 -18.42 -9.03 -9.64
CA LEU A 128 -18.01 -8.99 -11.04
C LEU A 128 -16.74 -9.82 -11.30
N LEU A 129 -15.76 -9.74 -10.39
CA LEU A 129 -14.53 -10.53 -10.50
C LEU A 129 -14.77 -12.02 -10.26
N THR A 130 -15.64 -12.40 -9.33
CA THR A 130 -15.95 -13.81 -9.05
C THR A 130 -16.94 -14.44 -10.03
N ASN A 131 -17.49 -13.64 -10.97
CA ASN A 131 -18.33 -14.18 -12.02
C ASN A 131 -17.55 -15.18 -12.89
N ASN A 132 -18.26 -16.14 -13.49
CA ASN A 132 -17.68 -17.17 -14.38
C ASN A 132 -16.60 -18.06 -13.74
N ASN A 133 -16.71 -18.36 -12.44
CA ASN A 133 -15.79 -19.22 -11.70
C ASN A 133 -14.34 -18.69 -11.59
N HIS A 134 -14.12 -17.40 -11.84
CA HIS A 134 -12.82 -16.79 -11.58
C HIS A 134 -12.58 -16.64 -10.08
N ILE A 135 -11.34 -16.85 -9.65
CA ILE A 135 -10.97 -16.86 -8.23
C ILE A 135 -10.19 -15.59 -7.92
N LEU A 136 -10.81 -14.71 -7.15
CA LEU A 136 -10.11 -13.60 -6.51
C LEU A 136 -9.25 -14.16 -5.37
N GLN A 137 -7.92 -14.08 -5.49
CA GLN A 137 -6.99 -14.66 -4.52
C GLN A 137 -6.75 -13.73 -3.33
N SER A 138 -6.76 -12.41 -3.58
CA SER A 138 -6.48 -11.42 -2.55
C SER A 138 -7.31 -10.16 -2.76
N LEU A 139 -7.99 -9.75 -1.69
CA LEU A 139 -8.68 -8.47 -1.55
C LEU A 139 -8.01 -7.71 -0.39
N LYS A 140 -7.65 -6.45 -0.61
CA LYS A 140 -7.12 -5.59 0.46
C LYS A 140 -7.93 -4.30 0.52
N ILE A 141 -8.65 -4.09 1.61
CA ILE A 141 -9.69 -3.06 1.77
C ILE A 141 -9.54 -2.26 3.06
N ASN A 142 -8.43 -2.44 3.79
CA ASN A 142 -8.17 -1.61 4.96
C ASN A 142 -8.24 -0.10 4.64
N GLY A 143 -8.82 0.70 5.53
CA GLY A 143 -8.96 2.14 5.34
C GLY A 143 -10.17 2.56 4.49
N ILE A 144 -10.98 1.61 4.01
CA ILE A 144 -12.33 1.91 3.51
C ILE A 144 -13.26 2.07 4.70
N TYR A 145 -13.98 3.19 4.75
CA TYR A 145 -14.86 3.51 5.86
C TYR A 145 -16.17 2.72 5.84
N ASN A 146 -16.77 2.56 7.02
CA ASN A 146 -18.12 2.04 7.23
C ASN A 146 -18.38 0.60 6.74
N ILE A 147 -17.34 -0.21 6.51
CA ILE A 147 -17.52 -1.65 6.26
C ILE A 147 -18.10 -2.30 7.53
N GLN A 148 -19.28 -2.90 7.40
CA GLN A 148 -19.95 -3.63 8.49
C GLN A 148 -19.60 -5.12 8.45
N LYS A 149 -19.94 -5.85 9.52
CA LYS A 149 -19.69 -7.30 9.59
C LYS A 149 -20.49 -8.06 8.54
N GLU A 150 -21.69 -7.59 8.22
CA GLU A 150 -22.55 -8.16 7.19
C GLU A 150 -21.88 -8.08 5.83
N ASP A 151 -21.28 -6.93 5.50
CA ASP A 151 -20.50 -6.74 4.27
C ASP A 151 -19.32 -7.70 4.23
N LEU A 152 -18.57 -7.81 5.33
CA LEU A 152 -17.44 -8.72 5.43
C LEU A 152 -17.86 -10.20 5.27
N LYS A 153 -19.01 -10.61 5.81
CA LYS A 153 -19.58 -11.95 5.59
C LYS A 153 -19.88 -12.19 4.12
N VAL A 154 -20.49 -11.22 3.44
CA VAL A 154 -20.77 -11.30 2.00
C VAL A 154 -19.47 -11.45 1.21
N LEU A 155 -18.45 -10.64 1.50
CA LEU A 155 -17.15 -10.71 0.83
C LEU A 155 -16.45 -12.06 1.04
N ASN A 156 -16.45 -12.59 2.26
CA ASN A 156 -15.87 -13.91 2.55
C ASN A 156 -16.59 -15.04 1.80
N ASN A 157 -17.91 -14.98 1.69
CA ASN A 157 -18.69 -15.97 0.95
C ASN A 157 -18.39 -15.93 -0.56
N LEU A 158 -18.11 -14.75 -1.11
CA LEU A 158 -17.75 -14.59 -2.53
C LEU A 158 -16.33 -15.10 -2.84
N ILE A 159 -15.37 -14.81 -1.96
CA ILE A 159 -13.93 -15.09 -2.21
C ILE A 159 -13.55 -16.52 -1.83
N THR A 160 -14.13 -17.05 -0.75
CA THR A 160 -13.82 -18.39 -0.21
C THR A 160 -15.09 -19.20 -0.01
N PRO A 161 -15.80 -19.60 -1.08
CA PRO A 161 -17.10 -20.25 -0.96
C PRO A 161 -17.08 -21.61 -0.23
N ASN A 162 -15.92 -22.23 0.04
CA ASN A 162 -15.83 -23.61 0.55
C ASN A 162 -14.65 -23.93 1.52
N GLN A 163 -14.05 -22.97 2.23
CA GLN A 163 -12.96 -23.32 3.16
C GLN A 163 -13.44 -23.71 4.56
N THR A 164 -13.31 -25.01 4.84
CA THR A 164 -13.23 -25.61 6.18
C THR A 164 -11.85 -25.31 6.79
N GLN A 165 -11.82 -24.47 7.82
CA GLN A 165 -10.91 -24.47 8.99
C GLN A 165 -9.36 -24.53 8.84
N GLN A 166 -8.76 -24.50 7.66
CA GLN A 166 -7.30 -24.32 7.55
C GLN A 166 -6.96 -22.86 7.23
N ARG A 167 -6.45 -22.14 8.23
CA ARG A 167 -6.00 -20.75 8.09
C ARG A 167 -4.85 -20.69 7.08
N PRO A 168 -4.99 -20.02 5.92
CA PRO A 168 -3.89 -19.81 5.00
C PRO A 168 -2.78 -18.97 5.65
N LYS A 169 -1.54 -19.10 5.16
CA LYS A 169 -0.35 -18.32 5.63
C LYS A 169 -0.55 -16.79 5.52
N SER A 170 -1.50 -16.33 4.71
CA SER A 170 -1.94 -14.95 4.61
C SER A 170 -3.45 -14.93 4.32
N PRO A 171 -4.26 -14.12 5.01
CA PRO A 171 -5.70 -14.08 4.78
C PRO A 171 -6.00 -13.44 3.42
N SER A 172 -7.02 -13.98 2.72
CA SER A 172 -7.47 -13.47 1.43
C SER A 172 -7.97 -12.03 1.52
N ILE A 173 -8.57 -11.64 2.66
CA ILE A 173 -8.97 -10.28 3.01
C ILE A 173 -8.06 -9.76 4.14
N ASP A 174 -7.62 -8.50 4.14
CA ASP A 174 -6.77 -7.91 5.20
C ASP A 174 -7.49 -7.46 6.47
N VAL A 175 -8.82 -7.41 6.46
CA VAL A 175 -9.63 -7.00 7.61
C VAL A 175 -10.43 -8.18 8.18
N ASP A 176 -10.72 -8.12 9.47
CA ASP A 176 -11.56 -9.07 10.19
C ASP A 176 -12.37 -8.32 11.28
N VAL A 177 -13.34 -9.01 11.88
CA VAL A 177 -14.06 -8.50 13.05
C VAL A 177 -13.14 -8.56 14.27
N CYS A 178 -12.88 -7.41 14.89
CA CYS A 178 -12.10 -7.34 16.11
C CYS A 178 -12.84 -8.03 17.27
N PRO A 179 -12.24 -9.01 17.97
CA PRO A 179 -12.91 -9.71 19.07
C PRO A 179 -13.13 -8.86 20.33
N ILE A 180 -12.61 -7.62 20.37
CA ILE A 180 -12.68 -6.73 21.54
C ILE A 180 -13.72 -5.63 21.31
N CYS A 181 -13.59 -4.84 20.23
CA CYS A 181 -14.51 -3.75 19.92
C CYS A 181 -15.59 -4.11 18.91
N ASP A 182 -15.53 -5.31 18.31
CA ASP A 182 -16.56 -5.81 17.38
C ASP A 182 -16.64 -5.05 16.05
N ASP A 183 -15.70 -4.13 15.77
CA ASP A 183 -15.58 -3.43 14.48
C ASP A 183 -14.81 -4.25 13.44
N VAL A 184 -15.07 -4.00 12.16
CA VAL A 184 -14.25 -4.52 11.05
C VAL A 184 -13.00 -3.67 10.88
N ARG A 185 -11.83 -4.24 11.16
CA ARG A 185 -10.51 -3.56 11.11
C ARG A 185 -9.42 -4.55 10.72
N ILE A 186 -8.18 -4.10 10.52
CA ILE A 186 -7.06 -5.04 10.53
C ILE A 186 -6.95 -5.62 11.94
N VAL A 187 -6.96 -6.96 12.03
CA VAL A 187 -6.82 -7.70 13.29
C VAL A 187 -5.54 -8.50 13.25
N TYR A 188 -4.72 -8.35 14.28
CA TYR A 188 -3.44 -9.04 14.39
C TYR A 188 -3.49 -10.09 15.49
N ASP A 189 -2.90 -11.25 15.24
CA ASP A 189 -2.51 -12.21 16.26
C ASP A 189 -1.13 -11.80 16.83
N CYS A 190 -0.89 -12.04 18.11
CA CYS A 190 0.43 -11.82 18.70
C CYS A 190 1.44 -12.87 18.24
N THR A 191 2.62 -12.41 17.83
CA THR A 191 3.72 -13.27 17.37
C THR A 191 4.56 -13.84 18.50
N ARG A 192 4.37 -13.39 19.75
CA ARG A 192 5.08 -13.92 20.93
C ARG A 192 4.54 -15.30 21.27
N ASP A 193 5.43 -16.27 21.44
CA ASP A 193 5.07 -17.62 21.89
C ASP A 193 4.21 -17.57 23.15
N LEU A 194 3.19 -18.45 23.20
CA LEU A 194 2.20 -18.56 24.28
C LEU A 194 1.25 -17.35 24.44
N CYS A 195 1.44 -16.27 23.68
CA CYS A 195 0.56 -15.10 23.74
C CYS A 195 -0.65 -15.26 22.84
N LYS A 196 -1.85 -15.29 23.42
CA LYS A 196 -3.13 -15.47 22.70
C LYS A 196 -3.83 -14.14 22.36
N CYS A 197 -3.11 -13.02 22.41
CA CYS A 197 -3.70 -11.71 22.14
C CYS A 197 -4.08 -11.59 20.66
N ARG A 198 -5.34 -11.23 20.40
CA ARG A 198 -5.90 -10.99 19.07
C ARG A 198 -6.77 -9.76 19.11
N GLY A 199 -6.54 -8.79 18.24
CA GLY A 199 -7.27 -7.53 18.26
C GLY A 199 -6.75 -6.52 17.23
N CYS A 200 -7.53 -5.46 17.02
CA CYS A 200 -7.14 -4.35 16.17
C CYS A 200 -6.12 -3.44 16.84
N GLU A 201 -5.54 -2.52 16.06
CA GLU A 201 -4.53 -1.56 16.53
C GLU A 201 -5.02 -0.62 17.64
N PHE A 202 -6.34 -0.37 17.72
CA PHE A 202 -6.94 0.49 18.75
C PHE A 202 -7.25 -0.26 20.05
N CYS A 203 -7.52 -1.56 19.99
CA CYS A 203 -7.85 -2.36 21.17
C CYS A 203 -6.63 -2.99 21.84
N ILE A 204 -5.57 -3.24 21.07
CA ILE A 204 -4.34 -3.82 21.58
C ILE A 204 -3.18 -2.96 21.09
N GLN A 205 -2.61 -2.19 22.01
CA GLN A 205 -1.39 -1.44 21.76
C GLN A 205 -0.24 -2.43 21.49
N ARG A 206 0.49 -2.20 20.41
CA ARG A 206 1.60 -3.05 19.96
C ARG A 206 2.85 -2.21 19.80
N CYS A 207 3.99 -2.81 20.07
CA CYS A 207 5.26 -2.18 19.81
C CYS A 207 5.44 -1.97 18.30
N LYS A 208 5.70 -0.73 17.88
CA LYS A 208 5.91 -0.34 16.48
C LYS A 208 7.08 -1.07 15.82
N GLU A 209 8.13 -1.42 16.58
CA GLU A 209 9.32 -2.10 16.07
C GLU A 209 9.15 -3.61 15.89
N CYS A 210 8.54 -4.30 16.86
CA CYS A 210 8.47 -5.76 16.85
C CYS A 210 7.06 -6.34 16.68
N GLY A 211 6.01 -5.52 16.68
CA GLY A 211 4.61 -5.93 16.52
C GLY A 211 4.01 -6.68 17.72
N VAL A 212 4.79 -6.95 18.76
CA VAL A 212 4.36 -7.64 19.97
C VAL A 212 3.47 -6.74 20.82
N CYS A 213 2.41 -7.30 21.41
CA CYS A 213 1.50 -6.57 22.29
C CYS A 213 2.23 -6.02 23.52
N ILE A 214 1.91 -4.78 23.88
CA ILE A 214 2.34 -4.16 25.13
C ILE A 214 1.23 -4.39 26.16
N ARG A 215 1.55 -4.98 27.32
CA ARG A 215 0.56 -5.29 28.36
C ARG A 215 0.54 -4.15 29.38
N GLY A 216 -0.63 -3.55 29.59
CA GLY A 216 -0.80 -2.32 30.38
C GLY A 216 -0.53 -2.39 31.89
N ASN A 217 -0.04 -3.52 32.45
CA ASN A 217 0.16 -3.65 33.90
C ASN A 217 1.60 -3.94 34.35
N ASP A 218 2.54 -4.33 33.46
CA ASP A 218 3.87 -4.80 33.90
C ASP A 218 5.07 -4.13 33.20
N GLU A 219 4.84 -3.29 32.19
CA GLU A 219 5.90 -2.54 31.50
C GLU A 219 5.44 -1.08 31.41
N GLU A 220 6.06 -0.18 32.17
CA GLU A 220 5.84 1.27 32.04
C GLU A 220 5.97 1.63 30.55
N LEU A 221 4.90 2.15 29.97
CA LEU A 221 4.91 2.63 28.59
C LEU A 221 5.85 3.84 28.53
N GLU A 222 7.09 3.60 28.14
CA GLU A 222 8.08 4.65 28.01
C GLU A 222 7.71 5.60 26.88
N GLU A 223 7.73 6.90 27.18
CA GLU A 223 7.40 7.92 26.21
C GLU A 223 8.41 7.91 25.06
N VAL A 224 7.90 8.00 23.84
CA VAL A 224 8.71 8.15 22.62
C VAL A 224 8.48 9.54 22.02
N ALA A 225 9.37 9.96 21.13
CA ALA A 225 9.28 11.27 20.48
C ALA A 225 8.22 11.33 19.37
N CYS A 226 7.78 10.17 18.88
CA CYS A 226 6.64 10.01 17.97
C CYS A 226 5.35 9.64 18.73
N GLU A 227 4.23 9.55 18.02
CA GLU A 227 2.94 9.12 18.59
C GLU A 227 2.80 7.59 18.71
N ASP A 228 3.80 6.84 18.24
CA ASP A 228 3.83 5.37 18.31
C ASP A 228 4.12 4.84 19.71
N ALA A 229 3.95 3.53 19.92
CA ALA A 229 4.28 2.85 21.16
C ALA A 229 5.44 1.87 20.99
N LEU A 230 6.33 1.76 21.98
CA LEU A 230 7.43 0.81 21.99
C LEU A 230 7.42 -0.04 23.26
N CYS A 231 7.75 -1.33 23.14
CA CYS A 231 8.09 -2.12 24.32
C CYS A 231 9.47 -1.73 24.84
N LEU A 232 9.74 -1.98 26.11
CA LEU A 232 10.99 -1.61 26.77
C LEU A 232 12.24 -2.15 26.02
N GLN A 233 12.17 -3.38 25.54
CA GLN A 233 13.28 -4.02 24.81
C GLN A 233 13.63 -3.33 23.50
N CYS A 234 12.63 -2.85 22.76
CA CYS A 234 12.84 -2.09 21.54
C CYS A 234 13.25 -0.65 21.87
N TRP A 235 12.62 -0.06 22.88
CA TRP A 235 12.96 1.27 23.38
C TRP A 235 14.46 1.34 23.71
N LEU A 236 15.00 0.43 24.53
CA LEU A 236 16.42 0.44 24.94
C LEU A 236 17.43 0.36 23.79
N LYS A 237 17.04 -0.20 22.64
CA LYS A 237 17.93 -0.38 21.47
C LYS A 237 17.99 0.84 20.55
N LEU A 238 17.03 1.75 20.66
CA LEU A 238 16.92 2.89 19.74
C LEU A 238 17.74 4.08 20.24
N PRO A 239 18.38 4.85 19.33
CA PRO A 239 19.03 6.10 19.67
C PRO A 239 18.07 7.06 20.39
N LYS A 240 18.59 7.83 21.36
CA LYS A 240 17.80 8.78 22.16
C LYS A 240 18.09 10.23 21.80
N CYS A 241 17.06 11.06 21.87
CA CYS A 241 17.22 12.50 21.83
C CYS A 241 18.13 12.94 22.98
N SER A 242 19.13 13.77 22.67
CA SER A 242 20.13 14.23 23.64
C SER A 242 19.55 15.08 24.79
N PHE A 243 18.29 15.52 24.69
CA PHE A 243 17.63 16.40 25.67
C PHE A 243 16.57 15.68 26.49
N CYS A 244 15.59 15.07 25.84
CA CYS A 244 14.46 14.42 26.54
C CYS A 244 14.64 12.91 26.73
N ASN A 245 15.74 12.33 26.24
CA ASN A 245 16.02 10.90 26.31
C ASN A 245 14.98 10.00 25.61
N LYS A 246 14.09 10.57 24.77
CA LYS A 246 13.08 9.82 24.02
C LYS A 246 13.61 9.40 22.64
N PRO A 247 13.35 8.15 22.18
CA PRO A 247 13.67 7.71 20.82
C PRO A 247 12.56 8.09 19.83
N TYR A 248 12.88 8.07 18.53
CA TYR A 248 11.88 7.82 17.48
C TYR A 248 11.87 6.32 17.17
N CYS A 249 10.73 5.79 16.75
CA CYS A 249 10.71 4.51 16.02
C CYS A 249 11.47 4.66 14.69
N ASN A 250 11.88 3.54 14.10
CA ASN A 250 12.66 3.51 12.86
C ASN A 250 11.92 4.13 11.68
N GLU A 251 10.60 3.95 11.59
CA GLU A 251 9.77 4.58 10.54
C GLU A 251 9.81 6.11 10.61
N HIS A 252 9.94 6.66 11.82
CA HIS A 252 10.01 8.10 12.05
C HIS A 252 11.42 8.63 12.31
N ALA A 253 12.46 7.81 12.08
CA ALA A 253 13.85 8.22 12.30
C ALA A 253 14.30 9.38 11.39
N TYR A 254 13.63 9.60 10.26
CA TYR A 254 13.90 10.72 9.35
C TYR A 254 13.57 12.09 9.96
N LYS A 255 12.75 12.15 11.02
CA LYS A 255 12.42 13.37 11.77
C LYS A 255 13.55 13.81 12.73
N GLN A 256 14.62 13.05 12.83
CA GLN A 256 15.73 13.37 13.73
C GLN A 256 16.55 14.57 13.22
N HIS A 257 16.72 15.60 14.05
CA HIS A 257 17.69 16.67 13.79
C HIS A 257 19.09 16.22 14.21
N ARG A 258 19.91 15.82 13.24
CA ARG A 258 21.30 15.41 13.48
C ARG A 258 22.15 16.62 13.89
N ILE A 259 22.95 16.46 14.95
CA ILE A 259 23.88 17.49 15.40
C ILE A 259 25.19 17.33 14.64
N SER A 260 25.64 18.37 13.92
CA SER A 260 26.93 18.37 13.22
C SER A 260 28.08 18.09 14.20
N GLY A 261 28.87 17.05 13.92
CA GLY A 261 30.04 16.67 14.74
C GLY A 261 29.76 15.82 15.98
N SER A 262 28.53 15.33 16.16
CA SER A 262 28.14 14.42 17.25
C SER A 262 27.39 13.19 16.73
N PHE A 263 27.44 12.08 17.48
CA PHE A 263 26.64 10.89 17.21
C PHE A 263 25.17 11.02 17.66
N GLY A 264 24.81 12.10 18.37
CA GLY A 264 23.46 12.33 18.90
C GLY A 264 22.50 13.03 17.92
N PHE A 265 21.22 13.08 18.31
CA PHE A 265 20.18 13.85 17.62
C PHE A 265 19.30 14.62 18.62
N ILE A 266 18.55 15.59 18.11
CA ILE A 266 17.51 16.31 18.85
C ILE A 266 16.17 15.99 18.19
N CYS A 267 15.14 15.66 18.97
CA CYS A 267 13.79 15.47 18.42
C CYS A 267 13.12 16.80 18.07
N ASP A 268 12.11 16.77 17.20
CA ASP A 268 11.40 17.97 16.73
C ASP A 268 10.94 18.86 17.89
N SER A 269 10.34 18.26 18.93
CA SER A 269 9.83 19.00 20.09
C SER A 269 10.94 19.73 20.85
N CYS A 270 12.07 19.06 21.12
CA CYS A 270 13.20 19.70 21.78
C CYS A 270 13.87 20.73 20.87
N TYR A 271 13.93 20.47 19.56
CA TYR A 271 14.51 21.39 18.59
C TYR A 271 13.71 22.70 18.49
N ALA A 272 12.38 22.62 18.52
CA ALA A 272 11.50 23.79 18.55
C ALA A 272 11.70 24.65 19.81
N VAL A 273 11.87 24.00 20.98
CA VAL A 273 12.16 24.70 22.24
C VAL A 273 13.56 25.36 22.20
N VAL A 274 14.57 24.67 21.68
CA VAL A 274 15.95 25.20 21.63
C VAL A 274 16.09 26.38 20.65
N ASN A 275 15.36 26.37 19.54
CA ASN A 275 15.49 27.40 18.49
C ASN A 275 14.41 28.48 18.52
N GLY A 276 13.57 28.52 19.56
CA GLY A 276 12.65 29.62 19.81
C GLY A 276 11.58 29.78 18.73
N SER A 277 10.55 28.95 18.78
CA SER A 277 9.22 29.34 18.31
C SER A 277 8.31 29.55 19.52
N ASP A 278 8.65 30.53 20.36
CA ASP A 278 7.70 31.15 21.28
C ASP A 278 6.88 32.17 20.46
N THR A 279 5.67 31.78 20.09
CA THR A 279 4.55 32.72 19.83
C THR A 279 3.35 32.25 20.63
#